data_AF-A0A847J9E5-F1
#
_entry.id   AF-A0A847J9E5-F1
#
_cell.length_a   1.000
_cell.length_b   1.000
_cell.length_c   1.000
_cell.angle_alpha   90.00
_cell.angle_beta   90.00
_cell.angle_gamma   90.00
#
_symmetry.space_group_name_H-M   'P 1'
#
loop_
_entity.id
_entity.type
_entity.pdbx_description
1 polymer ?
#
loop_
_entity_poly.entity_id
_entity_poly.type
_entity_poly.pdbx_seq_one_letter_code
_entity_poly.pdbx_strand_id
1 'polypeptide(L)' 'MGAEATVRNFNINFGPQHPSAHGVLRLVLELDGEVVTRVDPHIGLLHRGTEKLIENKTFAQATPYFD' A
#
# COMPACT_ATOMS: atom_id res chain seq x y z
N MET A 1 -7.33 -33.25 25.34
CA MET A 1 -6.09 -32.45 25.34
C MET A 1 -5.94 -31.92 23.92
N GLY A 2 -6.48 -30.72 23.66
CA GLY A 2 -6.55 -30.16 22.31
C GLY A 2 -5.16 -29.82 21.84
N ALA A 3 -4.78 -30.28 20.64
CA ALA A 3 -3.55 -29.86 20.02
C ALA A 3 -3.65 -28.35 19.76
N GLU A 4 -2.89 -27.55 20.51
CA GLU A 4 -2.61 -26.17 20.09
C GLU A 4 -1.90 -26.29 18.74
N ALA A 5 -2.57 -25.85 17.69
CA ALA A 5 -1.96 -25.73 16.38
C ALA A 5 -0.78 -24.76 16.53
N THR A 6 0.44 -25.25 16.35
CA THR A 6 1.63 -24.38 16.25
C THR A 6 1.35 -23.31 15.20
N VAL A 7 1.17 -22.07 15.66
CA VAL A 7 0.85 -20.94 14.80
C VAL A 7 2.04 -20.73 13.87
N ARG A 8 1.82 -20.94 12.58
CA ARG A 8 2.83 -20.71 11.55
C ARG A 8 2.73 -19.26 11.13
N ASN A 9 3.86 -18.56 10.96
CA ASN A 9 3.82 -17.23 10.40
C ASN A 9 3.24 -17.28 8.98
N PHE A 10 2.15 -16.56 8.75
CA PHE A 10 1.47 -16.50 7.45
C PHE A 10 1.87 -15.24 6.70
N ASN A 11 2.20 -15.38 5.42
CA ASN A 11 2.39 -14.26 4.51
C ASN A 11 1.12 -14.06 3.69
N ILE A 12 0.42 -12.93 3.89
CA ILE A 12 -0.81 -12.57 3.18
C ILE A 12 -0.56 -11.34 2.30
N ASN A 13 -0.97 -11.42 1.03
CA ASN A 13 -0.92 -10.29 0.12
C ASN A 13 -2.28 -9.59 0.09
N PHE A 14 -2.36 -8.46 0.80
CA PHE A 14 -3.51 -7.57 0.75
C PHE A 14 -3.37 -6.67 -0.48
N GLY A 15 -4.06 -7.02 -1.56
CA GLY A 15 -3.90 -6.40 -2.87
C GLY A 15 -4.65 -5.07 -3.05
N PRO A 16 -4.35 -4.33 -4.13
CA PRO A 16 -4.94 -3.03 -4.44
C PRO A 16 -6.41 -3.08 -4.88
N GLN A 17 -6.94 -4.28 -5.11
CA GLN A 17 -8.36 -4.52 -5.40
C GLN A 17 -9.18 -4.79 -4.11
N HIS A 18 -8.53 -4.85 -2.94
CA HIS A 18 -9.23 -5.14 -1.71
C HIS A 18 -10.23 -4.02 -1.39
N PRO A 19 -11.53 -4.31 -1.17
CA PRO A 19 -12.56 -3.27 -0.97
C PRO A 19 -12.29 -2.30 0.18
N SER A 20 -11.52 -2.76 1.18
CA SER A 20 -11.10 -1.96 2.33
C SER A 20 -9.83 -1.12 2.11
N ALA A 21 -9.21 -1.16 0.93
CA ALA A 21 -8.11 -0.27 0.58
C ALA A 21 -8.68 1.10 0.14
N HIS A 22 -8.39 2.16 0.88
CA HIS A 22 -8.67 3.53 0.44
C HIS A 22 -7.69 3.91 -0.68
N GLY A 23 -8.09 3.71 -1.94
CA GLY A 23 -7.24 3.92 -3.11
C GLY A 23 -6.51 2.65 -3.55
N VAL A 24 -5.37 2.80 -4.22
CA VAL A 24 -4.58 1.67 -4.75
C VAL A 24 -3.38 1.39 -3.86
N LEU A 25 -3.54 0.43 -2.94
CA LEU A 25 -2.50 0.07 -1.98
C LEU A 25 -2.32 -1.45 -1.94
N ARG A 26 -1.07 -1.91 -1.99
CA ARG A 26 -0.72 -3.30 -1.77
C ARG A 26 0.08 -3.43 -0.48
N LEU A 27 -0.34 -4.30 0.43
CA LEU A 27 0.38 -4.62 1.67
C LEU A 27 0.72 -6.10 1.66
N VAL A 28 1.99 -6.43 1.87
CA VAL A 28 2.39 -7.81 2.21
C VAL A 28 2.49 -7.88 3.73
N LEU A 29 1.64 -8.70 4.33
CA LEU A 29 1.46 -8.83 5.77
C LEU A 29 2.10 -10.13 6.24
N GLU A 30 2.93 -10.04 7.26
CA GLU A 30 3.38 -11.18 8.05
C GLU A 30 2.53 -11.24 9.32
N LEU A 31 1.86 -12.37 9.52
CA LEU A 31 0.92 -12.59 10.62
C LEU A 31 1.39 -13.74 11.51
N ASP A 32 1.32 -13.52 12.81
CA ASP A 32 1.34 -14.57 13.83
C ASP A 32 -0.08 -14.72 14.39
N GLY A 33 -0.86 -15.61 13.77
CA GLY A 33 -2.28 -15.76 14.05
C GLY A 33 -3.07 -14.51 13.67
N GLU A 34 -3.67 -13.85 14.67
CA GLU A 34 -4.43 -12.60 14.49
C GLU A 34 -3.57 -11.33 14.67
N VAL A 35 -2.30 -11.49 15.03
CA VAL A 35 -1.38 -10.38 15.28
C VAL A 35 -0.52 -10.12 14.04
N VAL A 36 -0.46 -8.85 13.62
CA VAL A 36 0.44 -8.40 12.56
C VAL A 36 1.83 -8.18 13.12
N THR A 37 2.83 -8.92 12.63
CA THR A 37 4.23 -8.81 13.08
C THR A 37 5.03 -7.87 12.19
N ARG A 38 4.75 -7.85 10.88
CA ARG A 38 5.39 -6.96 9.90
C ARG A 38 4.44 -6.64 8.75
N VAL A 39 4.59 -5.43 8.21
CA VAL A 39 3.89 -4.96 7.01
C VAL A 39 4.90 -4.40 6.03
N ASP A 40 4.83 -4.84 4.78
CA ASP A 40 5.58 -4.29 3.66
C ASP A 40 4.63 -3.56 2.69
N PRO A 41 4.54 -2.21 2.77
CA PRO A 41 3.69 -1.42 1.91
C PRO A 41 4.33 -1.20 0.55
N HIS A 42 3.76 -1.83 -0.48
CA HIS A 42 4.11 -1.55 -1.87
C HIS A 42 3.29 -0.34 -2.38
N ILE A 43 3.91 0.83 -2.29
CA ILE A 43 3.36 2.11 -2.77
C ILE A 43 3.76 2.41 -4.23
N GLY A 44 3.26 3.51 -4.77
CA GLY A 44 3.63 3.99 -6.12
C GLY A 44 2.71 3.53 -7.25
N LEU A 45 1.66 2.76 -6.95
CA LEU A 45 0.66 2.33 -7.93
C LEU A 45 -0.13 3.50 -8.56
N LEU A 46 -0.13 4.66 -7.90
CA LEU A 46 -0.69 5.91 -8.43
C LEU A 46 0.38 6.99 -8.64
N HIS A 47 1.65 6.61 -8.81
CA HIS A 47 2.71 7.57 -9.13
C HIS A 47 2.48 8.10 -10.56
N ARG A 48 2.10 9.39 -10.66
CA ARG A 48 1.77 10.05 -11.95
C ARG A 48 2.92 10.87 -12.53
N GLY A 49 4.10 10.89 -11.90
CA GLY A 49 5.21 11.73 -12.33
C GLY A 49 4.92 13.23 -12.27
N THR A 50 4.07 13.67 -11.32
CA THR A 50 3.60 15.05 -11.21
C THR A 50 4.73 16.08 -11.18
N GLU A 51 5.79 15.80 -10.42
CA GLU A 51 6.96 16.67 -10.32
C GLU A 51 7.63 16.89 -11.69
N LYS A 52 7.75 15.82 -12.48
CA LYS A 52 8.32 15.88 -13.84
C LYS A 52 7.42 16.64 -14.82
N LEU A 53 6.10 16.52 -14.67
CA LEU A 53 5.14 17.27 -15.49
C LEU A 53 5.19 18.77 -15.20
N ILE A 54 5.49 19.16 -13.96
CA ILE A 54 5.59 20.56 -13.53
C ILE A 54 6.85 21.23 -14.08
N GLU A 55 7.95 20.50 -14.33
CA GLU A 55 9.18 21.07 -14.93
C GLU A 55 8.93 21.76 -16.29
N ASN A 56 7.93 21.31 -17.04
CA ASN A 56 7.58 21.84 -18.37
C ASN A 56 6.38 22.82 -18.33
N LYS A 57 5.98 23.30 -17.16
CA LYS A 57 4.82 24.18 -16.96
C LYS A 57 5.24 25.50 -16.31
N THR A 58 4.55 26.58 -16.66
CA THR A 58 4.73 27.85 -15.93
C THR A 58 4.10 27.74 -14.54
N PHE A 59 4.51 28.63 -13.62
CA PHE A 59 4.01 28.62 -12.24
C PHE A 59 2.47 28.63 -12.16
N ALA A 60 1.80 29.46 -12.96
CA ALA A 60 0.33 29.51 -12.99
C ALA A 60 -0.32 28.22 -13.50
N GLN A 61 0.34 27.49 -14.42
CA GLN A 61 -0.14 26.21 -14.95
C GLN A 61 0.14 25.03 -14.01
N ALA A 62 1.09 25.18 -13.08
CA ALA A 62 1.43 24.15 -12.10
C ALA A 62 0.46 24.15 -10.91
N THR A 63 -0.18 25.27 -10.58
CA THR A 63 -1.09 25.43 -9.44
C THR A 63 -2.13 24.30 -9.29
N PRO A 64 -2.82 23.84 -10.36
CA PRO A 64 -3.82 22.78 -10.24
C PRO A 64 -3.28 21.38 -9.87
N TYR A 65 -1.96 21.15 -9.94
CA TYR A 65 -1.36 19.87 -9.53
C TYR A 65 -1.13 19.77 -8.01
N PHE A 66 -1.33 20.87 -7.27
CA PHE A 66 -1.16 20.95 -5.82
C PHE A 66 -2.50 20.98 -5.06
N ASP A 67 -3.63 20.86 -5.78
CA ASP A 67 -4.96 20.63 -5.21
C ASP A 67 -5.17 19.16 -4.84
#